data_AF-A0A972FM86-F1
#
_entry.id   AF-A0A972FM86-F1
#
_cell.length_a   1.000
_cell.length_b   1.000
_cell.length_c   1.000
_cell.angle_alpha   90.00
_cell.angle_beta   90.00
_cell.angle_gamma   90.00
#
_symmetry.space_group_name_H-M   'P 1'
#
loop_
_entity.id
_entity.type
_entity.pdbx_description
1 polymer ?
#
loop_
_entity_poly.entity_id
_entity_poly.type
_entity_poly.pdbx_seq_one_letter_code
_entity_poly.pdbx_strand_id
1 'polypeptide(L)'
;MKKLQFIFLFVATAFLASCSKDYEALPSVGEIRLNADETVKLIGETVTISVVDDLGDDVTDEAEITINGEPFSGTTFSSATTGTFSFKATYAGLVTNQQDITFRDPSQIVYKRNILIEDYTGTWCGYCPRVAWGIEKLAEQTQNFVAVGIHRASSVPTDAAYDPYNFDTTELENMVNIPGYPKGMVNRTFLWPFPEPNKINQVLDQGLGDPKLGLSLTSTADANSYNLTVNARFAQQFSNLKLVVYVVENGLVHDQHNYTTYYNDVDPIPNFVHNHVLRSILTAQLGDAIADSEANQSHEFARTFSLPFPSNVENKAEVEFVAFIVGADNSVINAQKAHVGTTKDYEEL
;
A
#
# COMPACT_ATOMS: atom_id res chain seq x y z
N MET A 1 -65.33 -79.67 57.71
CA MET A 1 -65.63 -78.24 57.94
C MET A 1 -65.01 -77.43 56.80
N LYS A 2 -65.86 -76.65 56.11
CA LYS A 2 -65.64 -75.44 55.28
C LYS A 2 -64.40 -75.31 54.36
N LYS A 3 -64.74 -75.07 53.09
CA LYS A 3 -63.94 -74.70 51.91
C LYS A 3 -63.02 -73.49 52.12
N LEU A 4 -61.89 -73.44 51.40
CA LEU A 4 -61.51 -72.24 50.63
C LEU A 4 -60.56 -72.62 49.48
N GLN A 5 -61.00 -72.36 48.25
CA GLN A 5 -60.21 -72.49 47.03
C GLN A 5 -59.34 -71.22 46.87
N PHE A 6 -58.08 -71.38 46.49
CA PHE A 6 -57.28 -70.30 45.91
C PHE A 6 -56.57 -70.84 44.66
N ILE A 7 -56.99 -70.33 43.51
CA ILE A 7 -56.34 -70.49 42.20
C ILE A 7 -55.37 -69.31 42.09
N PHE A 8 -54.07 -69.57 41.93
CA PHE A 8 -53.08 -68.54 41.60
C PHE A 8 -52.71 -68.66 40.12
N LEU A 9 -53.05 -67.59 39.38
CA LEU A 9 -52.84 -67.40 37.96
C LEU A 9 -51.38 -67.00 37.70
N PHE A 10 -50.68 -67.73 36.84
CA PHE A 10 -49.31 -67.44 36.41
C PHE A 10 -49.34 -66.32 35.36
N VAL A 11 -48.89 -65.11 35.72
CA VAL A 11 -48.77 -63.98 34.78
C VAL A 11 -47.42 -64.07 34.10
N ALA A 12 -47.42 -64.41 32.81
CA ALA A 12 -46.25 -64.33 31.95
C ALA A 12 -46.06 -62.88 31.47
N THR A 13 -45.01 -62.23 31.94
CA THR A 13 -44.58 -60.91 31.47
C THR A 13 -43.89 -61.05 30.10
N ALA A 14 -44.58 -60.63 29.05
CA ALA A 14 -43.99 -60.47 27.72
C ALA A 14 -43.13 -59.19 27.71
N PHE A 15 -41.81 -59.35 27.59
CA PHE A 15 -40.90 -58.26 27.25
C PHE A 15 -41.16 -57.82 25.81
N LEU A 16 -41.80 -56.65 25.64
CA LEU A 16 -41.82 -55.95 24.35
C LEU A 16 -40.47 -55.24 24.20
N ALA A 17 -39.56 -55.84 23.43
CA ALA A 17 -38.40 -55.13 22.89
C ALA A 17 -38.90 -54.17 21.79
N SER A 18 -39.09 -52.91 22.17
CA SER A 18 -39.30 -51.82 21.21
C SER A 18 -37.95 -51.48 20.57
N CYS A 19 -37.71 -51.94 19.35
CA CYS A 19 -36.64 -51.40 18.52
C CYS A 19 -37.04 -49.99 18.07
N SER A 20 -36.68 -48.94 18.82
CA SER A 20 -36.56 -47.62 18.22
C SER A 20 -35.29 -47.64 17.37
N LYS A 21 -35.45 -47.65 16.05
CA LYS A 21 -34.38 -47.17 15.18
C LYS A 21 -34.43 -45.65 15.34
N ASP A 22 -33.46 -45.10 16.04
CA ASP A 22 -33.24 -43.67 16.04
C ASP A 22 -32.76 -43.32 14.63
N TYR A 23 -33.68 -42.76 13.84
CA TYR A 23 -33.32 -42.15 12.56
C TYR A 23 -32.79 -40.78 12.92
N GLU A 24 -31.48 -40.59 12.88
CA GLU A 24 -30.92 -39.25 12.85
C GLU A 24 -31.34 -38.61 11.52
N ALA A 25 -32.26 -37.65 11.60
CA ALA A 25 -32.56 -36.80 10.47
C ALA A 25 -31.31 -35.95 10.22
N LEU A 26 -30.57 -36.27 9.16
CA LEU A 26 -29.49 -35.38 8.70
C LEU A 26 -30.10 -33.99 8.48
N PRO A 27 -29.42 -32.92 8.94
CA PRO A 27 -29.87 -31.56 8.66
C PRO A 27 -30.09 -31.41 7.15
N SER A 28 -31.26 -30.88 6.79
CA SER A 28 -31.63 -30.64 5.39
C SER A 28 -30.88 -29.40 4.89
N VAL A 29 -29.58 -29.55 4.65
CA VAL A 29 -28.72 -28.52 4.06
C VAL A 29 -29.03 -28.43 2.57
N GLY A 30 -29.23 -27.21 2.05
CA GLY A 30 -29.55 -26.96 0.65
C GLY A 30 -28.33 -26.65 -0.23
N GLU A 31 -27.31 -26.02 0.34
CA GLU A 31 -26.07 -25.61 -0.34
C GLU A 31 -24.90 -25.63 0.65
N ILE A 32 -23.69 -25.82 0.15
CA ILE A 32 -22.45 -25.62 0.89
C ILE A 32 -21.50 -24.73 0.09
N ARG A 33 -20.65 -23.98 0.78
CA ARG A 33 -19.64 -23.08 0.18
C ARG A 33 -18.29 -23.33 0.80
N LEU A 34 -17.27 -23.44 -0.05
CA LEU A 34 -15.88 -23.48 0.37
C LEU A 34 -15.33 -22.06 0.28
N ASN A 35 -14.76 -21.57 1.37
CA ASN A 35 -14.10 -20.28 1.46
C ASN A 35 -12.59 -20.47 1.62
N ALA A 36 -11.82 -19.56 1.03
CA ALA A 36 -10.41 -19.38 1.31
C ALA A 36 -10.21 -17.97 1.87
N ASP A 37 -9.31 -17.80 2.82
CA ASP A 37 -8.94 -16.48 3.34
C ASP A 37 -8.33 -15.58 2.24
N GLU A 38 -7.57 -16.16 1.32
CA GLU A 38 -7.12 -15.52 0.08
C GLU A 38 -7.07 -16.50 -1.11
N THR A 39 -7.22 -15.97 -2.33
CA THR A 39 -7.20 -16.77 -3.57
C THR A 39 -5.89 -16.65 -4.34
N VAL A 40 -4.95 -15.83 -3.87
CA VAL A 40 -3.60 -15.69 -4.41
C VAL A 40 -2.63 -15.63 -3.23
N LYS A 41 -1.60 -16.48 -3.25
CA LYS A 41 -0.55 -16.54 -2.21
C LYS A 41 0.82 -16.62 -2.87
N LEU A 42 1.87 -16.27 -2.14
CA LEU A 42 3.23 -16.61 -2.55
C LEU A 42 3.56 -18.06 -2.20
N ILE A 43 4.46 -18.68 -2.96
CA ILE A 43 4.96 -20.01 -2.63
C ILE A 43 5.46 -20.06 -1.17
N GLY A 44 5.07 -21.10 -0.45
CA GLY A 44 5.38 -21.31 0.97
C GLY A 44 4.42 -20.63 1.96
N GLU A 45 3.61 -19.66 1.53
CA GLU A 45 2.56 -19.09 2.38
C GLU A 45 1.41 -20.08 2.59
N THR A 46 0.69 -19.90 3.69
CA THR A 46 -0.45 -20.74 4.04
C THR A 46 -1.75 -20.05 3.67
N VAL A 47 -2.64 -20.79 3.01
CA VAL A 47 -4.05 -20.43 2.83
C VAL A 47 -4.91 -21.24 3.79
N THR A 48 -5.92 -20.62 4.38
CA THR A 48 -6.88 -21.26 5.29
C THR A 48 -8.19 -21.51 4.56
N ILE A 49 -8.70 -22.72 4.66
CA ILE A 49 -9.92 -23.19 4.01
C ILE A 49 -10.98 -23.45 5.09
N SER A 50 -12.21 -23.02 4.81
CA SER A 50 -13.39 -23.40 5.58
C SER A 50 -14.54 -23.80 4.66
N VAL A 51 -15.46 -24.60 5.18
CA VAL A 51 -16.69 -25.01 4.50
C VAL A 51 -17.85 -24.59 5.39
N VAL A 52 -18.77 -23.82 4.82
CA VAL A 52 -19.98 -23.35 5.51
C VAL A 52 -21.22 -23.81 4.77
N ASP A 53 -22.27 -24.13 5.52
CA ASP A 53 -23.56 -24.50 4.94
C ASP A 53 -24.43 -23.27 4.61
N ASP A 54 -25.66 -23.51 4.16
CA ASP A 54 -26.62 -22.45 3.81
C ASP A 54 -27.29 -21.80 5.03
N LEU A 55 -27.12 -22.37 6.22
CA LEU A 55 -27.54 -21.81 7.50
C LEU A 55 -26.43 -20.95 8.13
N GLY A 56 -25.21 -21.02 7.59
CA GLY A 56 -24.03 -20.31 8.07
C GLY A 56 -23.25 -21.07 9.14
N ASP A 57 -23.57 -22.35 9.35
CA ASP A 57 -22.83 -23.22 10.26
C ASP A 57 -21.52 -23.67 9.60
N ASP A 58 -20.44 -23.70 10.38
CA ASP A 58 -19.14 -24.22 9.96
C ASP A 58 -19.18 -25.75 9.99
N VAL A 59 -19.02 -26.35 8.82
CA VAL A 59 -19.05 -27.81 8.60
C VAL A 59 -17.70 -28.30 8.05
N THR A 60 -16.61 -27.55 8.29
CA THR A 60 -15.29 -27.83 7.72
C THR A 60 -14.76 -29.19 8.16
N ASP A 61 -14.94 -29.57 9.43
CA ASP A 61 -14.40 -30.82 9.99
C ASP A 61 -15.15 -32.07 9.48
N GLU A 62 -16.40 -31.90 9.07
CA GLU A 62 -17.25 -32.97 8.52
C GLU A 62 -17.19 -33.07 6.99
N ALA A 63 -16.68 -32.04 6.31
CA ALA A 63 -16.62 -32.00 4.86
C ALA A 63 -15.41 -32.78 4.31
N GLU A 64 -15.62 -33.50 3.21
CA GLU A 64 -14.55 -34.12 2.43
C GLU A 64 -13.99 -33.10 1.44
N ILE A 65 -12.77 -32.60 1.70
CA ILE A 65 -12.09 -31.62 0.84
C ILE A 65 -11.16 -32.33 -0.15
N THR A 66 -11.12 -31.84 -1.38
CA THR A 66 -10.17 -32.29 -2.42
C THR A 66 -9.39 -31.12 -2.99
N ILE A 67 -8.14 -31.38 -3.39
CA ILE A 67 -7.27 -30.46 -4.13
C ILE A 67 -6.90 -31.11 -5.45
N ASN A 68 -7.23 -30.47 -6.57
CA ASN A 68 -7.03 -31.02 -7.92
C ASN A 68 -7.66 -32.42 -8.10
N GLY A 69 -8.74 -32.70 -7.35
CA GLY A 69 -9.45 -33.98 -7.36
C GLY A 69 -8.90 -35.05 -6.41
N GLU A 70 -7.76 -34.81 -5.75
CA GLU A 70 -7.18 -35.72 -4.77
C GLU A 70 -7.65 -35.36 -3.34
N PRO A 71 -7.92 -36.35 -2.46
CA PRO A 71 -8.33 -36.09 -1.08
C PRO A 71 -7.31 -35.24 -0.32
N PHE A 72 -7.81 -34.27 0.44
CA PHE A 72 -7.02 -33.39 1.30
C PHE A 72 -7.56 -33.43 2.73
N SER A 73 -6.65 -33.55 3.70
CA SER A 73 -6.99 -33.56 5.12
C SER A 73 -6.33 -32.37 5.79
N GLY A 74 -7.16 -31.46 6.31
CA GLY A 74 -6.72 -30.26 7.02
C GLY A 74 -7.53 -29.03 6.61
N THR A 75 -7.27 -27.93 7.30
CA THR A 75 -7.89 -26.62 7.04
C THR A 75 -6.89 -25.61 6.51
N THR A 76 -5.64 -26.01 6.31
CA THR A 76 -4.56 -25.12 5.86
C THR A 76 -3.71 -25.79 4.79
N PHE A 77 -3.44 -25.06 3.71
CA PHE A 77 -2.66 -25.56 2.59
C PHE A 77 -1.55 -24.58 2.23
N SER A 78 -0.39 -25.10 1.83
CA SER A 78 0.69 -24.31 1.25
C SER A 78 1.32 -25.08 0.09
N SER A 79 1.86 -24.35 -0.88
CA SER A 79 2.58 -24.94 -2.02
C SER A 79 3.99 -24.39 -2.11
N ALA A 80 4.97 -25.27 -2.30
CA ALA A 80 6.35 -24.89 -2.59
C ALA A 80 6.60 -24.53 -4.06
N THR A 81 5.61 -24.76 -4.94
CA THR A 81 5.71 -24.49 -6.38
C THR A 81 4.63 -23.53 -6.81
N THR A 82 4.90 -22.77 -7.88
CA THR A 82 3.87 -21.95 -8.52
C THR A 82 2.80 -22.82 -9.18
N GLY A 83 1.59 -22.30 -9.27
CA GLY A 83 0.48 -22.98 -9.92
C GLY A 83 -0.87 -22.67 -9.27
N THR A 84 -1.93 -23.08 -9.94
CA THR A 84 -3.30 -22.98 -9.43
C THR A 84 -3.73 -24.34 -8.90
N PHE A 85 -4.29 -24.33 -7.69
CA PHE A 85 -4.78 -25.49 -6.97
C PHE A 85 -6.29 -25.34 -6.79
N SER A 86 -7.03 -26.32 -7.29
CA SER A 86 -8.49 -26.28 -7.37
C SER A 86 -9.11 -27.05 -6.23
N PHE A 87 -9.80 -26.34 -5.33
CA PHE A 87 -10.44 -26.87 -4.15
C PHE A 87 -11.92 -27.15 -4.40
N LYS A 88 -12.40 -28.27 -3.86
CA LYS A 88 -13.83 -28.61 -3.74
C LYS A 88 -14.08 -29.29 -2.41
N ALA A 89 -15.23 -29.06 -1.82
CA ALA A 89 -15.71 -29.80 -0.66
C ALA A 89 -16.98 -30.57 -0.96
N THR A 90 -17.14 -31.71 -0.30
CA THR A 90 -18.37 -32.51 -0.30
C THR A 90 -18.87 -32.68 1.13
N TYR A 91 -20.13 -32.32 1.40
CA TYR A 91 -20.77 -32.50 2.70
C TYR A 91 -22.25 -32.84 2.50
N ALA A 92 -22.76 -33.83 3.23
CA ALA A 92 -24.14 -34.32 3.11
C ALA A 92 -24.59 -34.65 1.67
N GLY A 93 -23.65 -35.06 0.79
CA GLY A 93 -23.92 -35.37 -0.62
C GLY A 93 -24.00 -34.15 -1.56
N LEU A 94 -23.83 -32.94 -1.02
CA LEU A 94 -23.66 -31.71 -1.79
C LEU A 94 -22.18 -31.49 -2.11
N VAL A 95 -21.90 -30.87 -3.26
CA VAL A 95 -20.54 -30.54 -3.70
C VAL A 95 -20.47 -29.04 -3.95
N THR A 96 -19.43 -28.38 -3.46
CA THR A 96 -19.22 -26.94 -3.68
C THR A 96 -18.85 -26.66 -5.14
N ASN A 97 -18.97 -25.39 -5.54
CA ASN A 97 -18.23 -24.91 -6.71
C ASN A 97 -16.73 -25.04 -6.50
N GLN A 98 -15.97 -25.02 -7.59
CA GLN A 98 -14.51 -25.03 -7.56
C GLN A 98 -14.00 -23.68 -7.06
N GLN A 99 -13.13 -23.71 -6.05
CA GLN A 99 -12.40 -22.56 -5.56
C GLN A 99 -10.93 -22.69 -5.98
N ASP A 100 -10.48 -21.84 -6.90
CA ASP A 100 -9.10 -21.83 -7.36
C ASP A 100 -8.25 -20.93 -6.48
N ILE A 101 -7.08 -21.43 -6.09
CA ILE A 101 -6.08 -20.70 -5.30
C ILE A 101 -4.76 -20.75 -6.04
N THR A 102 -4.18 -19.59 -6.34
CA THR A 102 -2.96 -19.49 -7.15
C THR A 102 -1.76 -19.14 -6.30
N PHE A 103 -0.73 -19.99 -6.35
CA PHE A 103 0.57 -19.74 -5.76
C PHE A 103 1.51 -19.15 -6.81
N ARG A 104 2.14 -18.01 -6.51
CA ARG A 104 3.06 -17.29 -7.40
C ARG A 104 4.47 -17.23 -6.81
N ASP A 105 5.45 -17.09 -7.69
CA ASP A 105 6.82 -16.85 -7.27
C ASP A 105 6.97 -15.35 -6.91
N PRO A 106 7.64 -14.98 -5.80
CA PRO A 106 7.83 -13.59 -5.42
C PRO A 106 8.45 -12.73 -6.54
N SER A 107 9.26 -13.32 -7.43
CA SER A 107 9.84 -12.64 -8.59
C SER A 107 8.83 -12.22 -9.65
N GLN A 108 7.63 -12.80 -9.63
CA GLN A 108 6.53 -12.44 -10.50
C GLN A 108 5.78 -11.21 -10.02
N ILE A 109 5.94 -10.79 -8.75
CA ILE A 109 5.33 -9.56 -8.26
C ILE A 109 5.86 -8.38 -9.07
N VAL A 110 4.95 -7.54 -9.54
CA VAL A 110 5.24 -6.24 -10.13
C VAL A 110 4.48 -5.23 -9.32
N TYR A 111 5.17 -4.21 -8.85
CA TYR A 111 4.52 -3.11 -8.14
C TYR A 111 4.07 -2.03 -9.13
N LYS A 112 3.19 -1.17 -8.68
CA LYS A 112 2.88 0.07 -9.36
C LYS A 112 4.04 1.05 -9.18
N ARG A 113 4.46 1.68 -10.27
CA ARG A 113 5.49 2.73 -10.24
C ARG A 113 4.84 4.09 -10.01
N ASN A 114 5.30 4.82 -8.99
CA ASN A 114 5.00 6.23 -8.84
C ASN A 114 6.20 7.08 -9.27
N ILE A 115 5.95 8.08 -10.12
CA ILE A 115 6.95 9.03 -10.57
C ILE A 115 7.20 10.06 -9.46
N LEU A 116 8.44 10.22 -9.00
CA LEU A 116 8.79 11.34 -8.10
C LEU A 116 9.06 12.60 -8.92
N ILE A 117 8.49 13.74 -8.51
CA ILE A 117 8.77 15.06 -9.06
C ILE A 117 9.21 15.98 -7.92
N GLU A 118 10.47 16.38 -7.93
CA GLU A 118 11.03 17.39 -7.05
C GLU A 118 11.03 18.73 -7.82
N ASP A 119 10.09 19.62 -7.50
CA ASP A 119 9.99 20.97 -8.05
C ASP A 119 10.82 21.94 -7.20
N TYR A 120 12.01 22.28 -7.67
CA TYR A 120 12.82 23.31 -7.04
C TYR A 120 12.28 24.68 -7.47
N THR A 121 11.79 25.43 -6.49
CA THR A 121 10.87 26.55 -6.73
C THR A 121 11.06 27.70 -5.72
N GLY A 122 10.28 28.75 -5.87
CA GLY A 122 10.18 29.85 -4.92
C GLY A 122 9.06 30.83 -5.26
N THR A 123 8.42 31.37 -4.24
CA THR A 123 7.40 32.44 -4.29
C THR A 123 7.90 33.68 -5.03
N TRP A 124 9.20 33.99 -4.92
CA TRP A 124 9.85 35.10 -5.61
C TRP A 124 10.11 34.84 -7.11
N CYS A 125 10.04 33.59 -7.56
CA CYS A 125 10.47 33.18 -8.88
C CYS A 125 9.32 33.26 -9.90
N GLY A 126 9.36 34.27 -10.78
CA GLY A 126 8.30 34.50 -11.76
C GLY A 126 8.06 33.38 -12.77
N TYR A 127 9.05 32.55 -13.08
CA TYR A 127 8.84 31.42 -14.01
C TYR A 127 8.47 30.11 -13.31
N CYS A 128 8.52 30.06 -11.98
CA CYS A 128 8.22 28.86 -11.21
C CYS A 128 6.78 28.35 -11.33
N PRO A 129 5.74 29.19 -11.55
CA PRO A 129 4.39 28.72 -11.89
C PRO A 129 4.33 27.74 -13.08
N ARG A 130 5.35 27.71 -13.94
CA ARG A 130 5.43 26.78 -15.07
C ARG A 130 5.52 25.31 -14.65
N VAL A 131 6.28 25.00 -13.60
CA VAL A 131 6.41 23.61 -13.12
C VAL A 131 5.18 23.21 -12.30
N ALA A 132 4.69 24.10 -11.44
CA ALA A 132 3.42 23.90 -10.72
C ALA A 132 2.27 23.59 -11.70
N TRP A 133 2.11 24.39 -12.75
CA TRP A 133 1.13 24.13 -13.80
C TRP A 133 1.38 22.81 -14.55
N GLY A 134 2.65 22.46 -14.80
CA GLY A 134 3.02 21.18 -15.38
C GLY A 134 2.56 19.99 -14.54
N ILE A 135 2.70 20.08 -13.21
CA ILE A 135 2.23 19.08 -12.26
C ILE A 135 0.69 18.98 -12.28
N GLU A 136 -0.03 20.11 -12.31
CA GLU A 136 -1.49 20.12 -12.46
C GLU A 136 -1.91 19.40 -13.76
N LYS A 137 -1.23 19.67 -14.87
CA LYS A 137 -1.47 18.99 -16.15
C LYS A 137 -1.10 17.52 -16.15
N LEU A 138 -0.09 17.11 -15.41
CA LEU A 138 0.21 15.69 -15.21
C LEU A 138 -0.91 15.00 -14.42
N ALA A 139 -1.44 15.66 -13.39
CA ALA A 139 -2.53 15.14 -12.57
C ALA A 139 -3.81 14.88 -13.37
N GLU A 140 -4.05 15.65 -14.43
CA GLU A 140 -5.14 15.41 -15.39
C GLU A 140 -4.95 14.09 -16.19
N GLN A 141 -3.72 13.57 -16.30
CA GLN A 141 -3.39 12.37 -17.09
C GLN A 141 -3.16 11.12 -16.23
N THR A 142 -2.59 11.28 -15.04
CA THR A 142 -2.26 10.15 -14.15
C THR A 142 -2.28 10.59 -12.68
N GLN A 143 -2.54 9.65 -11.79
CA GLN A 143 -2.39 9.82 -10.34
C GLN A 143 -1.17 9.05 -9.81
N ASN A 144 -0.37 8.43 -10.68
CA ASN A 144 0.77 7.60 -10.33
C ASN A 144 2.05 8.44 -10.24
N PHE A 145 1.98 9.50 -9.44
CA PHE A 145 3.11 10.38 -9.20
C PHE A 145 3.06 10.95 -7.78
N VAL A 146 4.22 11.40 -7.31
CA VAL A 146 4.41 12.08 -6.04
C VAL A 146 5.17 13.36 -6.33
N ALA A 147 4.59 14.50 -5.98
CA ALA A 147 5.24 15.80 -6.14
C ALA A 147 5.77 16.31 -4.79
N VAL A 148 6.83 17.11 -4.85
CA VAL A 148 7.46 17.78 -3.70
C VAL A 148 7.92 19.17 -4.15
N GLY A 149 7.37 20.22 -3.55
CA GLY A 149 7.81 21.60 -3.74
C GLY A 149 8.98 21.94 -2.82
N ILE A 150 10.17 22.11 -3.39
CA ILE A 150 11.40 22.46 -2.69
C ILE A 150 11.63 23.97 -2.83
N HIS A 151 11.19 24.71 -1.82
CA HIS A 151 11.28 26.16 -1.80
C HIS A 151 12.67 26.65 -1.39
N ARG A 152 13.21 27.58 -2.18
CA ARG A 152 14.51 28.24 -2.01
C ARG A 152 14.37 29.73 -2.33
N ALA A 153 15.29 30.63 -1.99
CA ALA A 153 16.61 30.40 -1.41
C ALA A 153 16.86 31.15 -0.09
N SER A 154 16.04 32.15 0.25
CA SER A 154 16.28 33.03 1.40
C SER A 154 15.11 33.04 2.36
N SER A 155 15.39 32.89 3.66
CA SER A 155 14.40 33.10 4.72
C SER A 155 14.39 34.54 5.23
N VAL A 156 15.15 35.46 4.62
CA VAL A 156 15.30 36.84 5.06
C VAL A 156 14.23 37.71 4.38
N PRO A 157 13.25 38.28 5.10
CA PRO A 157 12.12 39.01 4.48
C PRO A 157 12.48 40.23 3.64
N THR A 158 13.68 40.78 3.82
CA THR A 158 14.17 41.93 3.05
C THR A 158 14.96 41.53 1.80
N ASP A 159 15.17 40.23 1.57
CA ASP A 159 15.84 39.70 0.40
C ASP A 159 14.90 39.68 -0.81
N ALA A 160 15.43 39.98 -2.00
CA ALA A 160 14.66 39.88 -3.24
C ALA A 160 14.29 38.42 -3.57
N ALA A 161 15.03 37.45 -3.03
CA ALA A 161 14.75 36.02 -3.14
C ALA A 161 14.13 35.44 -1.85
N TYR A 162 13.45 36.28 -1.06
CA TYR A 162 12.71 35.83 0.12
C TYR A 162 11.65 34.79 -0.26
N ASP A 163 11.62 33.71 0.51
CA ASP A 163 10.59 32.70 0.46
C ASP A 163 10.21 32.24 1.88
N PRO A 164 8.94 32.34 2.30
CA PRO A 164 8.49 31.93 3.63
C PRO A 164 8.61 30.43 3.89
N TYR A 165 8.75 29.63 2.83
CA TYR A 165 8.82 28.18 2.86
C TYR A 165 10.22 27.65 2.57
N ASN A 166 11.23 28.54 2.51
CA ASN A 166 12.62 28.19 2.26
C ASN A 166 13.10 27.05 3.18
N PHE A 167 13.62 25.97 2.56
CA PHE A 167 14.22 24.83 3.25
C PHE A 167 15.66 24.63 2.76
N ASP A 168 16.58 24.22 3.64
CA ASP A 168 17.97 23.97 3.22
C ASP A 168 18.12 22.62 2.53
N THR A 169 18.25 22.67 1.20
CA THR A 169 18.51 21.51 0.34
C THR A 169 19.87 21.59 -0.35
N THR A 170 20.86 22.20 0.28
CA THR A 170 22.20 22.41 -0.31
C THR A 170 22.82 21.13 -0.86
N GLU A 171 22.70 20.00 -0.15
CA GLU A 171 23.25 18.72 -0.62
C GLU A 171 22.52 18.20 -1.87
N LEU A 172 21.19 18.30 -1.90
CA LEU A 172 20.40 17.96 -3.08
C LEU A 172 20.71 18.86 -4.27
N GLU A 173 20.82 20.17 -4.06
CA GLU A 173 21.14 21.11 -5.15
C GLU A 173 22.55 20.90 -5.70
N ASN A 174 23.51 20.54 -4.85
CA ASN A 174 24.85 20.14 -5.29
C ASN A 174 24.83 18.83 -6.10
N MET A 175 23.96 17.88 -5.75
CA MET A 175 23.78 16.64 -6.50
C MET A 175 23.15 16.90 -7.87
N VAL A 176 22.07 17.68 -7.92
CA VAL A 176 21.39 18.06 -9.16
C VAL A 176 22.29 18.90 -10.04
N ASN A 177 23.07 19.82 -9.45
CA ASN A 177 24.05 20.66 -10.12
C ASN A 177 23.51 21.42 -11.35
N ILE A 178 22.26 21.90 -11.26
CA ILE A 178 21.59 22.70 -12.30
C ILE A 178 21.31 24.09 -11.74
N PRO A 179 21.86 25.15 -12.37
CA PRO A 179 21.66 26.51 -11.89
C PRO A 179 20.25 27.02 -12.22
N GLY A 180 19.75 27.92 -11.38
CA GLY A 180 18.50 28.64 -11.59
C GLY A 180 17.25 27.89 -11.14
N TYR A 181 16.13 28.61 -11.23
CA TYR A 181 14.79 28.14 -10.92
C TYR A 181 13.80 28.61 -12.01
N PRO A 182 12.70 27.87 -12.25
CA PRO A 182 12.45 26.55 -11.68
C PRO A 182 13.32 25.47 -12.31
N LYS A 183 13.36 24.32 -11.64
CA LYS A 183 13.83 23.05 -12.22
C LYS A 183 12.98 21.93 -11.65
N GLY A 184 12.28 21.20 -12.51
CA GLY A 184 11.56 19.99 -12.13
C GLY A 184 12.46 18.78 -12.34
N MET A 185 12.87 18.11 -11.26
CA MET A 185 13.62 16.87 -11.34
C MET A 185 12.68 15.69 -11.19
N VAL A 186 12.66 14.82 -12.20
CA VAL A 186 11.85 13.60 -12.22
C VAL A 186 12.75 12.42 -11.85
N ASN A 187 12.30 11.60 -10.89
CA ASN A 187 13.06 10.47 -10.36
C ASN A 187 14.51 10.83 -10.02
N ARG A 188 14.72 12.05 -9.47
CA ARG A 188 15.99 12.70 -9.12
C ARG A 188 16.98 13.00 -10.23
N THR A 189 16.95 12.24 -11.32
CA THR A 189 18.05 12.21 -12.31
C THR A 189 17.63 12.70 -13.69
N PHE A 190 16.33 12.83 -13.96
CA PHE A 190 15.81 13.35 -15.21
C PHE A 190 15.34 14.80 -15.04
N LEU A 191 16.04 15.76 -15.64
CA LEU A 191 15.54 17.13 -15.71
C LEU A 191 14.32 17.19 -16.64
N TRP A 192 13.17 17.63 -16.11
CA TRP A 192 11.97 17.88 -16.89
C TRP A 192 12.24 18.99 -17.93
N PRO A 193 12.20 18.67 -19.23
CA PRO A 193 12.61 19.64 -20.23
C PRO A 193 11.65 20.82 -20.36
N PHE A 194 12.24 22.00 -20.54
CA PHE A 194 11.52 23.24 -20.80
C PHE A 194 10.83 23.23 -22.19
N PRO A 195 9.63 23.83 -22.34
CA PRO A 195 8.67 24.14 -21.28
C PRO A 195 7.95 22.89 -20.78
N GLU A 196 7.98 22.70 -19.47
CA GLU A 196 7.53 21.52 -18.72
C GLU A 196 6.05 21.18 -19.03
N PRO A 197 5.10 22.14 -19.08
CA PRO A 197 3.72 21.87 -19.46
C PRO A 197 3.53 21.26 -20.85
N ASN A 198 4.49 21.46 -21.78
CA ASN A 198 4.43 20.89 -23.13
C ASN A 198 5.14 19.51 -23.22
N LYS A 199 5.66 19.01 -22.10
CA LYS A 199 6.50 17.80 -22.03
C LYS A 199 5.95 16.75 -21.07
N ILE A 200 4.65 16.77 -20.77
CA ILE A 200 3.98 15.82 -19.85
C ILE A 200 4.28 14.36 -20.22
N ASN A 201 4.24 14.01 -21.51
CA ASN A 201 4.51 12.64 -21.97
C ASN A 201 5.90 12.13 -21.55
N GLN A 202 6.91 13.00 -21.51
CA GLN A 202 8.26 12.59 -21.10
C GLN A 202 8.31 12.23 -19.61
N VAL A 203 7.46 12.84 -18.79
CA VAL A 203 7.28 12.49 -17.37
C VAL A 203 6.49 11.19 -17.25
N LEU A 204 5.41 11.02 -18.01
CA LEU A 204 4.65 9.76 -18.07
C LEU A 204 5.56 8.58 -18.46
N ASP A 205 6.47 8.78 -19.40
CA ASP A 205 7.45 7.78 -19.82
C ASP A 205 8.38 7.34 -18.66
N GLN A 206 8.64 8.21 -17.67
CA GLN A 206 9.42 7.85 -16.47
C GLN A 206 8.64 6.91 -15.52
N GLY A 207 7.33 6.79 -15.69
CA GLY A 207 6.47 5.89 -14.91
C GLY A 207 6.35 4.49 -15.51
N LEU A 208 6.86 4.26 -16.71
CA LEU A 208 6.74 2.98 -17.40
C LEU A 208 7.69 1.91 -16.85
N GLY A 209 7.32 0.64 -17.02
CA GLY A 209 8.13 -0.54 -16.68
C GLY A 209 7.61 -1.30 -15.45
N ASP A 210 8.33 -2.35 -15.07
CA ASP A 210 7.86 -3.32 -14.06
C ASP A 210 8.70 -3.20 -12.78
N PRO A 211 8.43 -2.22 -11.87
CA PRO A 211 9.21 -2.08 -10.66
C PRO A 211 9.07 -3.33 -9.79
N LYS A 212 10.21 -3.81 -9.31
CA LYS A 212 10.33 -4.96 -8.42
C LYS A 212 10.51 -4.55 -6.96
N LEU A 213 10.15 -3.31 -6.62
CA LEU A 213 10.21 -2.74 -5.28
C LEU A 213 8.91 -1.99 -5.01
N GLY A 214 8.21 -2.38 -3.95
CA GLY A 214 7.01 -1.72 -3.44
C GLY A 214 7.28 -1.02 -2.12
N LEU A 215 6.56 0.07 -1.88
CA LEU A 215 6.61 0.82 -0.62
C LEU A 215 5.20 0.88 -0.01
N SER A 216 5.11 0.71 1.30
CA SER A 216 3.93 1.03 2.10
C SER A 216 4.29 2.00 3.22
N LEU A 217 3.34 2.86 3.58
CA LEU A 217 3.49 3.84 4.64
C LEU A 217 2.31 3.72 5.59
N THR A 218 2.60 3.53 6.86
CA THR A 218 1.60 3.55 7.92
C THR A 218 1.96 4.61 8.92
N SER A 219 1.04 5.52 9.21
CA SER A 219 1.26 6.56 10.20
C SER A 219 0.11 6.70 11.18
N THR A 220 0.47 7.05 12.41
CA THR A 220 -0.46 7.55 13.44
C THR A 220 0.05 8.90 13.91
N ALA A 221 -0.85 9.76 14.37
CA ALA A 221 -0.47 11.07 14.89
C ALA A 221 -1.40 11.52 16.02
N ASP A 222 -0.84 12.35 16.89
CA ASP A 222 -1.59 13.16 17.85
C ASP A 222 -1.38 14.65 17.55
N ALA A 223 -1.76 15.52 18.49
CA ALA A 223 -1.64 16.97 18.30
C ALA A 223 -0.18 17.46 18.19
N ASN A 224 0.82 16.71 18.64
CA ASN A 224 2.20 17.14 18.80
C ASN A 224 3.21 16.33 17.97
N SER A 225 2.91 15.06 17.73
CA SER A 225 3.85 14.11 17.17
C SER A 225 3.18 13.09 16.26
N TYR A 226 4.00 12.37 15.51
CA TYR A 226 3.59 11.26 14.68
C TYR A 226 4.51 10.06 14.88
N ASN A 227 3.98 8.89 14.60
CA ASN A 227 4.73 7.66 14.37
C ASN A 227 4.49 7.25 12.92
N LEU A 228 5.53 7.27 12.10
CA LEU A 228 5.52 6.82 10.71
C LEU A 228 6.36 5.55 10.61
N THR A 229 5.81 4.50 10.02
CA THR A 229 6.57 3.33 9.58
C THR A 229 6.55 3.26 8.05
N VAL A 230 7.74 3.22 7.46
CA VAL A 230 7.94 2.98 6.03
C VAL A 230 8.42 1.55 5.86
N ASN A 231 7.71 0.78 5.04
CA ASN A 231 8.12 -0.58 4.68
C ASN A 231 8.45 -0.68 3.20
N ALA A 232 9.35 -1.61 2.87
CA ALA A 232 9.67 -1.96 1.50
C ALA A 232 9.66 -3.47 1.31
N ARG A 233 9.03 -3.92 0.23
CA ARG A 233 9.10 -5.31 -0.27
C ARG A 233 9.82 -5.35 -1.60
N PHE A 234 10.57 -6.44 -1.80
CA PHE A 234 11.42 -6.61 -2.97
C PHE A 234 11.06 -7.90 -3.69
N ALA A 235 10.66 -7.79 -4.95
CA ALA A 235 10.43 -8.95 -5.83
C ALA A 235 11.75 -9.48 -6.44
N GLN A 236 12.90 -8.89 -6.13
CA GLN A 236 14.23 -9.38 -6.52
C GLN A 236 15.29 -8.86 -5.55
N GLN A 237 16.52 -9.36 -5.67
CA GLN A 237 17.67 -8.78 -4.96
C GLN A 237 18.00 -7.38 -5.50
N PHE A 238 18.21 -6.43 -4.60
CA PHE A 238 18.81 -5.14 -4.90
C PHE A 238 20.07 -4.92 -4.06
N SER A 239 20.90 -3.95 -4.46
CA SER A 239 22.11 -3.57 -3.73
C SER A 239 22.29 -2.07 -3.71
N ASN A 240 22.98 -1.56 -2.69
CA ASN A 240 23.33 -0.15 -2.54
C ASN A 240 22.10 0.78 -2.56
N LEU A 241 21.01 0.33 -1.96
CA LEU A 241 19.79 1.11 -1.86
C LEU A 241 19.89 2.14 -0.74
N LYS A 242 19.21 3.27 -0.92
CA LYS A 242 19.03 4.27 0.14
C LYS A 242 17.57 4.69 0.25
N LEU A 243 17.05 4.73 1.47
CA LEU A 243 15.73 5.27 1.78
C LEU A 243 15.81 6.78 1.95
N VAL A 244 14.87 7.51 1.36
CA VAL A 244 14.64 8.93 1.62
C VAL A 244 13.21 9.13 2.09
N VAL A 245 13.02 9.93 3.13
CA VAL A 245 11.69 10.26 3.65
C VAL A 245 11.56 11.76 3.86
N TYR A 246 10.57 12.36 3.20
CA TYR A 246 10.19 13.76 3.31
C TYR A 246 8.89 13.91 4.08
N VAL A 247 8.78 15.03 4.80
CA VAL A 247 7.54 15.57 5.33
C VAL A 247 7.17 16.76 4.45
N VAL A 248 6.01 16.69 3.82
CA VAL A 248 5.47 17.79 3.01
C VAL A 248 4.16 18.30 3.58
N GLU A 249 3.81 19.53 3.26
CA GLU A 249 2.58 20.18 3.71
C GLU A 249 1.82 20.76 2.51
N ASN A 250 0.51 20.55 2.50
CA ASN A 250 -0.39 21.05 1.47
C ASN A 250 -1.15 22.29 1.93
N GLY A 251 -1.73 23.01 0.97
CA GLY A 251 -2.68 24.10 1.28
C GLY A 251 -2.06 25.36 1.86
N LEU A 252 -0.74 25.55 1.76
CA LEU A 252 -0.07 26.76 2.23
C LEU A 252 -0.38 27.93 1.30
N VAL A 253 -0.75 29.09 1.85
CA VAL A 253 -1.21 30.25 1.06
C VAL A 253 -0.20 31.38 1.11
N HIS A 254 0.30 31.78 -0.06
CA HIS A 254 1.17 32.95 -0.22
C HIS A 254 1.05 33.53 -1.64
N ASP A 255 1.48 34.78 -1.84
CA ASP A 255 1.56 35.36 -3.18
C ASP A 255 2.74 34.74 -3.96
N GLN A 256 2.52 34.48 -5.25
CA GLN A 256 3.52 33.86 -6.13
C GLN A 256 3.80 34.76 -7.34
N HIS A 257 5.05 35.17 -7.56
CA HIS A 257 5.42 35.88 -8.79
C HIS A 257 5.14 35.02 -10.02
N ASN A 258 4.71 35.67 -11.11
CA ASN A 258 4.26 34.96 -12.31
C ASN A 258 4.55 35.74 -13.60
N TYR A 259 5.49 35.25 -14.39
CA TYR A 259 5.86 35.73 -15.72
C TYR A 259 5.30 34.82 -16.82
N THR A 260 4.27 34.02 -16.48
CA THR A 260 3.59 33.09 -17.38
C THR A 260 2.13 33.48 -17.56
N THR A 261 1.49 32.88 -18.56
CA THR A 261 0.06 33.10 -18.86
C THR A 261 -0.86 32.05 -18.23
N TYR A 262 -0.33 31.12 -17.43
CA TYR A 262 -1.09 29.96 -16.95
C TYR A 262 -2.16 30.31 -15.92
N TYR A 263 -1.90 31.35 -15.11
CA TYR A 263 -2.78 31.81 -14.04
C TYR A 263 -3.35 33.19 -14.35
N ASN A 264 -4.03 33.29 -15.50
CA ASN A 264 -4.73 34.50 -15.98
C ASN A 264 -3.84 35.74 -16.17
N ASP A 265 -2.55 35.56 -16.46
CA ASP A 265 -1.59 36.65 -16.67
C ASP A 265 -1.44 37.62 -15.47
N VAL A 266 -1.75 37.16 -14.25
CA VAL A 266 -1.66 37.98 -13.02
C VAL A 266 -0.29 37.84 -12.37
N ASP A 267 0.34 38.96 -11.97
CA ASP A 267 1.61 39.01 -11.23
C ASP A 267 1.59 40.08 -10.10
N PRO A 268 1.92 39.71 -8.84
CA PRO A 268 1.96 38.33 -8.36
C PRO A 268 0.56 37.70 -8.39
N ILE A 269 0.48 36.37 -8.52
CA ILE A 269 -0.76 35.62 -8.33
C ILE A 269 -1.13 35.74 -6.84
N PRO A 270 -2.25 36.39 -6.49
CA PRO A 270 -2.61 36.61 -5.10
C PRO A 270 -3.16 35.32 -4.48
N ASN A 271 -2.81 35.06 -3.21
CA ASN A 271 -3.30 33.89 -2.46
C ASN A 271 -3.09 32.56 -3.20
N PHE A 272 -1.92 32.38 -3.83
CA PHE A 272 -1.59 31.14 -4.48
C PHE A 272 -1.50 30.01 -3.45
N VAL A 273 -2.06 28.85 -3.79
CA VAL A 273 -2.05 27.67 -2.92
C VAL A 273 -0.86 26.79 -3.29
N HIS A 274 0.13 26.75 -2.41
CA HIS A 274 1.31 25.90 -2.50
C HIS A 274 1.01 24.53 -1.89
N ASN A 275 1.09 23.49 -2.72
CA ASN A 275 0.93 22.10 -2.31
C ASN A 275 2.27 21.37 -2.28
N HIS A 276 2.31 20.29 -1.51
CA HIS A 276 3.47 19.40 -1.38
C HIS A 276 4.77 20.10 -0.95
N VAL A 277 4.67 21.19 -0.19
CA VAL A 277 5.83 22.00 0.23
C VAL A 277 6.68 21.22 1.21
N LEU A 278 7.96 21.02 0.91
CA LEU A 278 8.91 20.33 1.79
C LEU A 278 9.07 21.08 3.12
N ARG A 279 8.76 20.41 4.24
CA ARG A 279 8.92 20.95 5.60
C ARG A 279 10.06 20.30 6.36
N SER A 280 10.39 19.04 6.05
CA SER A 280 11.49 18.31 6.68
C SER A 280 11.95 17.11 5.85
N ILE A 281 13.18 16.66 6.10
CA ILE A 281 13.74 15.40 5.61
C ILE A 281 14.09 14.55 6.84
N LEU A 282 13.53 13.35 6.97
CA LEU A 282 13.69 12.49 8.15
C LEU A 282 14.93 11.60 8.10
N THR A 283 15.53 11.50 6.91
CA THR A 283 16.80 10.79 6.61
C THR A 283 17.88 11.80 6.23
N ALA A 284 19.08 11.36 5.84
CA ALA A 284 19.99 12.21 5.08
C ALA A 284 19.33 12.71 3.77
N GLN A 285 19.75 13.86 3.22
CA GLN A 285 19.12 14.40 2.00
C GLN A 285 19.30 13.44 0.81
N LEU A 286 20.46 12.79 0.73
CA LEU A 286 20.75 11.75 -0.27
C LEU A 286 20.33 10.33 0.16
N GLY A 287 19.69 10.20 1.32
CA GLY A 287 19.09 8.98 1.84
C GLY A 287 19.98 8.18 2.79
N ASP A 288 19.33 7.39 3.64
CA ASP A 288 19.95 6.47 4.59
C ASP A 288 20.11 5.09 3.94
N ALA A 289 21.27 4.45 4.12
CA ALA A 289 21.56 3.16 3.51
C ALA A 289 20.62 2.05 4.00
N ILE A 290 20.16 1.22 3.05
CA ILE A 290 19.50 -0.06 3.31
C ILE A 290 20.54 -1.16 3.11
N ALA A 291 20.69 -2.06 4.08
CA ALA A 291 21.66 -3.14 3.93
C ALA A 291 21.21 -4.10 2.82
N ASP A 292 22.14 -4.56 1.98
CA ASP A 292 21.85 -5.51 0.90
C ASP A 292 21.19 -6.81 1.41
N SER A 293 21.49 -7.21 2.66
CA SER A 293 20.84 -8.36 3.32
C SER A 293 19.37 -8.13 3.70
N GLU A 294 18.91 -6.87 3.72
CA GLU A 294 17.51 -6.49 3.95
C GLU A 294 16.76 -6.23 2.62
N ALA A 295 17.48 -6.15 1.48
CA ALA A 295 16.95 -5.75 0.17
C ALA A 295 16.69 -6.94 -0.78
N ASN A 296 15.94 -7.93 -0.31
CA ASN A 296 15.69 -9.19 -1.03
C ASN A 296 14.29 -9.77 -0.79
N GLN A 297 13.94 -10.81 -1.55
CA GLN A 297 12.59 -11.41 -1.58
C GLN A 297 12.12 -12.03 -0.26
N SER A 298 13.04 -12.40 0.62
CA SER A 298 12.71 -13.04 1.91
C SER A 298 12.62 -12.04 3.06
N HIS A 299 12.78 -10.74 2.80
CA HIS A 299 12.73 -9.70 3.82
C HIS A 299 11.75 -8.59 3.45
N GLU A 300 10.99 -8.16 4.46
CA GLU A 300 10.30 -6.89 4.45
C GLU A 300 11.14 -5.90 5.26
N PHE A 301 11.74 -4.94 4.56
CA PHE A 301 12.48 -3.87 5.21
C PHE A 301 11.50 -2.93 5.90
N ALA A 302 11.82 -2.49 7.12
CA ALA A 302 11.02 -1.52 7.86
C ALA A 302 11.91 -0.47 8.53
N ARG A 303 11.46 0.79 8.53
CA ARG A 303 12.03 1.89 9.31
C ARG A 303 10.92 2.73 9.92
N THR A 304 11.06 3.03 11.21
CA THR A 304 10.07 3.80 11.97
C THR A 304 10.67 5.12 12.44
N PHE A 305 9.92 6.20 12.24
CA PHE A 305 10.21 7.55 12.71
C PHE A 305 9.15 7.95 13.72
N SER A 306 9.55 8.20 14.96
CA SER A 306 8.69 8.73 16.03
C SER A 306 9.18 10.09 16.44
N LEU A 307 8.61 11.14 15.86
CA LEU A 307 9.13 12.50 15.92
C LEU A 307 8.00 13.52 16.18
N PRO A 308 8.30 14.68 16.78
CA PRO A 308 7.37 15.80 16.77
C PRO A 308 7.15 16.31 15.35
N PHE A 309 6.01 16.97 15.11
CA PHE A 309 5.84 17.72 13.86
C PHE A 309 6.92 18.81 13.75
N PRO A 310 7.51 19.02 12.55
CA PRO A 310 8.44 20.12 12.31
C PRO A 310 7.82 21.45 12.73
N SER A 311 8.61 22.33 13.39
CA SER A 311 8.10 23.59 13.94
C SER A 311 7.63 24.59 12.89
N ASN A 312 8.04 24.38 11.63
CA ASN A 312 7.57 25.15 10.49
C ASN A 312 6.20 24.67 9.97
N VAL A 313 5.70 23.46 10.29
CA VAL A 313 4.35 23.05 9.82
C VAL A 313 3.25 23.98 10.36
N GLU A 314 2.42 24.53 9.48
CA GLU A 314 1.33 25.46 9.82
C GLU A 314 0.04 24.72 10.17
N ASN A 315 -0.33 23.72 9.36
CA ASN A 315 -1.48 22.86 9.52
C ASN A 315 -1.07 21.38 9.48
N LYS A 316 -0.97 20.79 10.67
CA LYS A 316 -0.62 19.36 10.85
C LYS A 316 -1.61 18.42 10.16
N ALA A 317 -2.86 18.85 9.96
CA ALA A 317 -3.86 18.05 9.27
C ALA A 317 -3.68 18.02 7.75
N GLU A 318 -2.74 18.78 7.18
CA GLU A 318 -2.44 18.79 5.73
C GLU A 318 -1.06 18.18 5.43
N VAL A 319 -0.46 17.52 6.42
CA VAL A 319 0.84 16.87 6.28
C VAL A 319 0.70 15.55 5.51
N GLU A 320 1.56 15.37 4.50
CA GLU A 320 1.81 14.09 3.85
C GLU A 320 3.26 13.65 4.10
N PHE A 321 3.46 12.34 4.18
CA PHE A 321 4.78 11.73 4.13
C PHE A 321 5.05 11.25 2.72
N VAL A 322 6.24 11.55 2.20
CA VAL A 322 6.73 11.08 0.91
C VAL A 322 7.94 10.21 1.18
N ALA A 323 7.86 8.92 0.87
CA ALA A 323 8.99 8.00 0.99
C ALA A 323 9.36 7.45 -0.38
N PHE A 324 10.65 7.33 -0.64
CA PHE A 324 11.14 6.75 -1.87
C PHE A 324 12.50 6.11 -1.66
N ILE A 325 12.80 5.12 -2.51
CA ILE A 325 14.09 4.43 -2.47
C ILE A 325 14.85 4.74 -3.75
N VAL A 326 16.12 5.10 -3.58
CA VAL A 326 17.05 5.36 -4.67
C VAL A 326 18.09 4.26 -4.80
N GLY A 327 18.57 4.05 -6.03
CA GLY A 327 19.72 3.21 -6.32
C GLY A 327 21.06 3.91 -6.05
N ALA A 328 22.15 3.22 -6.40
CA ALA A 328 23.52 3.72 -6.25
C ALA A 328 23.79 5.02 -7.03
N ASP A 329 23.06 5.23 -8.12
CA ASP A 329 23.13 6.42 -8.99
C ASP A 329 22.22 7.57 -8.53
N ASN A 330 21.55 7.41 -7.37
CA ASN A 330 20.50 8.30 -6.85
C ASN A 330 19.21 8.34 -7.67
N SER A 331 19.05 7.51 -8.71
CA SER A 331 17.79 7.39 -9.42
C SER A 331 16.73 6.75 -8.54
N VAL A 332 15.51 7.28 -8.58
CA VAL A 332 14.38 6.73 -7.82
C VAL A 332 13.91 5.43 -8.47
N ILE A 333 13.88 4.36 -7.67
CA ILE A 333 13.38 3.05 -8.11
C ILE A 333 11.85 3.01 -8.00
N ASN A 334 11.33 3.46 -6.85
CA ASN A 334 9.91 3.67 -6.61
C ASN A 334 9.69 4.69 -5.48
N ALA A 335 8.51 5.28 -5.46
CA ALA A 335 8.07 6.26 -4.47
C ALA A 335 6.65 5.92 -3.98
N GLN A 336 6.29 6.42 -2.80
CA GLN A 336 4.94 6.35 -2.27
C GLN A 336 4.68 7.55 -1.38
N LYS A 337 3.41 7.95 -1.28
CA LYS A 337 2.98 9.01 -0.36
C LYS A 337 1.78 8.57 0.46
N ALA A 338 1.67 9.11 1.66
CA ALA A 338 0.52 8.88 2.53
C ALA A 338 0.23 10.14 3.35
N HIS A 339 -1.05 10.45 3.52
CA HIS A 339 -1.49 11.48 4.44
C HIS A 339 -1.20 11.08 5.89
N VAL A 340 -0.89 12.04 6.75
CA VAL A 340 -0.68 11.76 8.16
C VAL A 340 -1.89 11.07 8.79
N GLY A 341 -1.63 10.09 9.66
CA GLY A 341 -2.67 9.31 10.34
C GLY A 341 -3.33 8.25 9.47
N THR A 342 -2.77 7.95 8.29
CA THR A 342 -3.33 6.95 7.37
C THR A 342 -2.35 5.80 7.10
N THR A 343 -2.92 4.71 6.56
CA THR A 343 -2.17 3.60 5.96
C THR A 343 -2.32 3.67 4.44
N LYS A 344 -1.19 3.62 3.74
CA LYS A 344 -1.08 3.39 2.30
C LYS A 344 -0.37 2.06 2.11
N ASP A 345 -1.14 1.05 1.71
CA ASP A 345 -0.62 -0.29 1.43
C ASP A 345 0.21 -0.34 0.15
N TYR A 346 0.87 -1.48 -0.06
CA TYR A 346 1.54 -1.79 -1.33
C TYR A 346 0.53 -1.77 -2.48
N GLU A 347 0.99 -1.30 -3.64
CA GLU A 347 0.22 -1.33 -4.87
C GLU A 347 0.90 -2.31 -5.83
N GLU A 348 0.31 -3.48 -6.04
CA GLU A 348 0.74 -4.51 -7.01
C GLU A 348 -0.09 -4.40 -8.31
N LEU A 349 0.49 -4.82 -9.44
CA LEU A 349 -0.15 -4.83 -10.77
C LEU A 349 -0.73 -6.20 -11.17
#